data_AF-A0A0R0GUU3-F1
#
_entry.id   AF-A0A0R0GUU3-F1
#
_cell.length_a   1.000
_cell.length_b   1.000
_cell.length_c   1.000
_cell.angle_alpha   90.00
_cell.angle_beta   90.00
_cell.angle_gamma   90.00
#
_symmetry.space_group_name_H-M   'P 1'
#
loop_
_entity.id
_entity.type
_entity.pdbx_description
1 polymer ?
#
loop_
_entity_poly.entity_id
_entity_poly.type
_entity_poly.pdbx_seq_one_letter_code
_entity_poly.pdbx_strand_id
1 'polypeptide(L)' 'MQSQSSLGGERRTQNNVVYLPEELIIEILLRLPVKSLLRFKRVCNSWLSLISDAN' A
#
# COMPACT_ATOMS: atom_id res chain seq x y z
N MET A 1 9.47 39.75 30.85
CA MET A 1 10.20 38.51 30.48
C MET A 1 9.16 37.43 30.19
N GLN A 2 8.63 37.36 28.95
CA GLN A 2 7.72 36.29 28.54
C GLN A 2 8.48 35.44 27.53
N SER A 3 8.94 34.30 28.03
CA SER A 3 9.63 33.25 27.30
C SER A 3 8.68 32.64 26.27
N GLN A 4 8.94 32.89 24.99
CA GLN A 4 8.27 32.16 23.91
C GLN A 4 8.95 30.81 23.75
N SER A 5 8.40 29.81 24.45
CA SER A 5 8.82 28.42 24.40
C SER A 5 8.41 27.76 23.07
N SER A 6 9.39 27.14 22.41
CA SER A 6 9.30 26.02 21.48
C SER A 6 7.95 25.72 20.82
N LEU A 7 7.73 26.27 19.63
CA LEU A 7 6.93 25.60 18.61
C LEU A 7 7.81 24.52 17.97
N GLY A 8 7.77 23.32 18.55
CA GLY A 8 8.33 22.14 17.92
C GLY A 8 7.71 22.00 16.54
N GLY A 9 8.50 22.26 15.49
CA GLY A 9 8.09 22.10 14.12
C GLY A 9 7.74 20.64 13.87
N GLU A 10 6.45 20.35 13.81
CA GLU A 10 5.92 19.08 13.34
C GLU A 10 6.49 18.85 11.94
N ARG A 11 7.53 18.03 11.82
CA ARG A 11 8.02 17.58 10.52
C ARG A 11 6.94 16.68 9.92
N ARG A 12 5.98 17.29 9.23
CA ARG A 12 4.99 16.57 8.42
C ARG A 12 5.76 15.87 7.32
N THR A 13 6.03 14.58 7.48
CA THR A 13 6.50 13.74 6.38
C THR A 13 5.36 13.68 5.39
N GLN A 14 5.46 14.49 4.34
CA GLN A 14 4.50 14.55 3.26
C GLN A 14 4.61 13.23 2.47
N ASN A 15 4.03 12.16 3.03
CA ASN A 15 4.01 10.84 2.44
C ASN A 15 3.10 10.89 1.22
N ASN A 16 3.70 11.07 0.04
CA ASN A 16 3.01 10.95 -1.23
C ASN A 16 2.69 9.46 -1.46
N VAL A 17 1.45 9.07 -1.19
CA VAL A 17 0.97 7.70 -1.44
C VAL A 17 0.37 7.66 -2.84
N VAL A 18 0.95 6.84 -3.72
CA VAL A 18 0.39 6.55 -5.04
C VAL A 18 -0.68 5.48 -4.87
N TYR A 19 -1.91 5.81 -5.25
CA TYR A 19 -3.01 4.85 -5.31
C TYR A 19 -3.06 4.23 -6.71
N LEU A 20 -3.09 2.89 -6.75
CA LEU A 20 -3.33 2.12 -7.97
C LEU A 20 -4.75 1.52 -7.89
N PRO A 21 -5.61 1.71 -8.91
CA PRO A 21 -6.93 1.08 -8.99
C PRO A 21 -6.86 -0.44 -8.83
N GLU A 22 -7.87 -1.01 -8.20
CA GLU A 22 -7.94 -2.45 -7.93
C GLU A 22 -7.95 -3.26 -9.23
N GLU A 23 -8.64 -2.78 -10.26
CA GLU A 23 -8.74 -3.43 -11.57
C GLU A 23 -7.37 -3.61 -12.22
N LEU A 24 -6.50 -2.60 -12.11
CA LEU A 24 -5.13 -2.68 -12.63
C LEU A 24 -4.27 -3.66 -11.81
N ILE A 25 -4.48 -3.71 -10.49
CA ILE A 25 -3.81 -4.71 -9.65
C ILE A 25 -4.21 -6.12 -10.11
N ILE A 26 -5.51 -6.38 -10.33
CA ILE A 26 -6.01 -7.67 -10.82
C ILE A 26 -5.37 -8.01 -12.16
N GLU A 27 -5.37 -7.10 -13.13
CA GLU A 27 -4.78 -7.36 -14.44
C GLU A 27 -3.29 -7.71 -14.37
N ILE A 28 -2.54 -7.04 -13.48
CA ILE A 28 -1.12 -7.36 -13.24
C ILE A 28 -0.99 -8.75 -12.63
N LEU A 29 -1.79 -9.06 -11.61
CA LEU A 29 -1.76 -10.35 -10.94
C LEU A 29 -2.11 -11.50 -11.92
N LEU A 30 -3.12 -11.34 -12.76
CA LEU A 30 -3.53 -12.34 -13.75
C LEU A 30 -2.46 -12.62 -14.82
N ARG A 31 -1.57 -11.66 -15.10
CA ARG A 31 -0.45 -11.84 -16.03
C ARG A 31 0.76 -12.53 -15.42
N LEU A 32 0.79 -12.71 -14.09
CA LEU A 32 1.92 -13.33 -13.39
C LEU A 32 1.73 -14.85 -13.25
N PRO A 33 2.83 -15.64 -13.32
CA PRO A 33 2.77 -17.06 -13.01
C PRO A 33 2.24 -17.30 -11.59
N VAL A 34 1.49 -18.40 -11.41
CA VAL A 34 0.88 -18.80 -10.13
C VAL A 34 1.86 -18.80 -8.95
N LYS A 35 3.12 -19.21 -9.20
CA LYS A 35 4.18 -19.21 -8.17
C LYS A 35 4.46 -17.81 -7.61
N SER A 36 4.36 -16.77 -8.44
CA SER A 36 4.52 -15.38 -8.03
C SER A 36 3.29 -14.90 -7.26
N LEU A 37 2.08 -15.27 -7.69
CA LEU A 37 0.83 -14.90 -7.01
C LEU A 37 0.79 -15.39 -5.56
N LEU A 38 1.23 -16.62 -5.31
CA LEU A 38 1.32 -17.16 -3.96
C LEU A 38 2.26 -16.38 -3.04
N ARG A 39 3.30 -15.72 -3.59
CA ARG A 39 4.18 -14.82 -2.83
C ARG A 39 3.48 -13.50 -2.53
N PHE A 40 2.71 -12.98 -3.49
CA PHE A 40 1.99 -11.71 -3.40
C PHE A 40 0.87 -11.77 -2.37
N LYS A 41 0.25 -12.93 -2.18
CA LYS A 41 -0.73 -13.21 -1.11
C LYS A 41 -0.24 -12.82 0.30
N ARG A 42 1.08 -12.71 0.54
CA ARG A 42 1.66 -12.34 1.84
C ARG A 42 1.99 -10.85 1.99
N VAL A 43 1.87 -10.07 0.92
CA VAL A 43 2.31 -8.66 0.91
C VAL A 43 1.29 -7.76 1.60
N CYS A 44 -0.01 -7.95 1.31
CA CYS A 44 -1.09 -7.26 2.01
C CYS A 44 -2.38 -8.08 2.00
N ASN A 45 -3.26 -7.81 2.96
CA ASN A 45 -4.56 -8.50 3.08
C ASN A 45 -5.46 -8.25 1.86
N SER A 46 -5.35 -7.09 1.22
CA SER A 46 -6.11 -6.77 0.00
C SER A 46 -5.73 -7.71 -1.15
N TRP A 47 -4.42 -7.94 -1.39
CA TRP A 47 -3.98 -8.89 -2.41
C TRP A 47 -4.35 -10.32 -2.06
N LEU A 48 -4.35 -10.68 -0.76
CA LEU A 48 -4.85 -11.97 -0.31
C LEU A 48 -6.33 -12.18 -0.66
N SER A 49 -7.20 -11.21 -0.36
CA SER A 49 -8.63 -11.28 -0.70
C SER A 49 -8.81 -11.41 -2.21
N LEU A 50 -8.16 -10.52 -2.96
CA LEU A 50 -8.24 -10.45 -4.42
C LEU A 50 -7.82 -11.75 -5.11
N ILE A 51 -6.72 -12.36 -4.67
CA ILE A 51 -6.22 -13.63 -5.23
C ILE A 51 -7.10 -14.81 -4.79
N SER A 52 -7.72 -14.74 -3.61
CA SER A 52 -8.56 -15.84 -3.10
C SER A 52 -9.95 -15.85 -3.73
N ASP A 53 -10.50 -14.69 -4.09
CA ASP A 53 -11.80 -14.57 -4.78
C ASP A 53 -11.70 -14.89 -6.28
N ALA A 54 -10.51 -14.82 -6.86
CA ALA A 54 -10.28 -15.16 -8.28
C ALA A 54 -10.24 -16.68 -8.57
N ASN A 55 -10.60 -17.54 -7.61
CA ASN A 55 -10.56 -19.01 -7.72
C ASN A 55 -11.94 -19.64 -7.52
#